data_AF-A0A7Y8LAN1-F1
#
_entry.id   AF-A0A7Y8LAN1-F1
#
_cell.length_a   1.000
_cell.length_b   1.000
_cell.length_c   1.000
_cell.angle_alpha   90.00
_cell.angle_beta   90.00
_cell.angle_gamma   90.00
#
_symmetry.space_group_name_H-M   'P 1'
#
loop_
_entity.id
_entity.type
_entity.pdbx_description
1 polymer ?
#
loop_
_entity_poly.entity_id
_entity_poly.type
_entity_poly.pdbx_seq_one_letter_code
_entity_poly.pdbx_strand_id
1 'polypeptide(L)'
;MKSVSFEKSGITDIELLKWANLENRVILTFDRDYGELIFKYKLPIPKGVIYFRFEPKYPIEVVEILNSIIESGLKIEDRYSVVERDKIRQRELNG
;
A
#
# COMPACT_ATOMS: atom_id res chain seq x y z
N MET A 1 -2.41 -13.56 8.39
CA MET A 1 -1.71 -12.37 7.88
C MET A 1 -1.12 -11.62 9.06
N LYS A 2 0.21 -11.44 9.15
CA LYS A 2 0.82 -10.59 10.19
C LYS A 2 0.89 -9.16 9.67
N SER A 3 0.22 -8.22 10.35
CA SER A 3 0.31 -6.77 10.09
C SER A 3 1.33 -6.15 11.02
N VAL A 4 2.18 -5.26 10.49
CA VAL A 4 3.15 -4.48 11.27
C VAL A 4 2.93 -3.01 10.91
N SER A 5 2.73 -2.16 11.93
CA SER A 5 2.56 -0.72 11.76
C SER A 5 3.86 0.00 12.14
N PHE A 6 4.34 0.90 11.29
CA PHE A 6 5.66 1.54 11.41
C PHE A 6 5.62 3.04 11.71
N GLU A 7 4.47 3.60 12.10
CA GLU A 7 4.24 5.06 12.24
C GLU A 7 5.23 5.81 13.16
N LYS A 8 6.06 5.10 13.96
CA LYS A 8 7.10 5.69 14.83
C LYS A 8 8.36 4.82 15.00
N SER A 9 8.53 3.81 14.17
CA SER A 9 9.75 2.99 14.18
C SER A 9 10.83 3.80 13.47
N GLY A 10 12.05 3.92 13.99
CA GLY A 10 13.16 4.65 13.34
C GLY A 10 13.62 4.06 11.98
N ILE A 11 12.79 3.25 11.33
CA ILE A 11 12.95 2.72 9.99
C ILE A 11 12.57 3.82 8.98
N THR A 12 13.40 4.00 7.98
CA THR A 12 13.13 4.92 6.86
C THR A 12 12.17 4.28 5.84
N ASP A 13 11.51 5.08 5.01
CA ASP A 13 10.63 4.56 3.94
C ASP A 13 11.38 3.61 2.98
N ILE A 14 12.66 3.89 2.75
CA ILE A 14 13.54 3.05 1.93
C ILE A 14 13.75 1.68 2.58
N GLU A 15 14.01 1.65 3.88
CA GLU A 15 14.18 0.41 4.63
C GLU A 15 12.86 -0.36 4.73
N LEU A 16 11.72 0.32 4.87
CA LEU A 16 10.41 -0.31 4.85
C LEU A 16 10.13 -0.98 3.49
N LEU A 17 10.39 -0.29 2.38
CA LEU A 17 10.25 -0.84 1.03
C LEU A 17 11.13 -2.08 0.83
N LYS A 18 12.40 -2.02 1.28
CA LYS A 18 13.31 -3.18 1.25
C LYS A 18 12.78 -4.35 2.05
N TRP A 19 12.35 -4.10 3.30
CA TRP A 19 11.80 -5.14 4.16
C TRP A 19 10.53 -5.76 3.56
N ALA A 20 9.62 -4.94 3.05
CA ALA A 20 8.38 -5.42 2.43
C ALA A 20 8.64 -6.22 1.14
N ASN A 21 9.64 -5.83 0.34
CA ASN A 21 10.08 -6.61 -0.82
C ASN A 21 10.64 -7.98 -0.40
N LEU A 22 11.59 -8.01 0.55
CA LEU A 22 12.21 -9.25 1.04
C LEU A 22 11.18 -10.23 1.64
N GLU A 23 10.19 -9.70 2.35
CA GLU A 23 9.18 -10.49 3.05
C GLU A 23 7.92 -10.78 2.21
N ASN A 24 7.90 -10.39 0.93
CA ASN A 24 6.72 -10.50 0.05
C ASN A 24 5.44 -9.89 0.66
N ARG A 25 5.53 -8.68 1.20
CA ARG A 25 4.42 -8.00 1.88
C ARG A 25 3.79 -6.91 1.01
N VAL A 26 2.48 -6.72 1.23
CA VAL A 26 1.74 -5.56 0.73
C VAL A 26 1.88 -4.42 1.73
N ILE A 27 2.18 -3.22 1.25
CA ILE A 27 2.21 -2.00 2.05
C ILE A 27 0.84 -1.34 2.00
N LEU A 28 0.32 -0.97 3.17
CA LEU A 28 -0.86 -0.13 3.32
C LEU A 28 -0.38 1.26 3.77
N THR A 29 -0.75 2.33 3.07
CA THR A 29 -0.26 3.68 3.39
C THR A 29 -1.27 4.77 3.06
N PHE A 30 -1.15 5.90 3.76
CA PHE A 30 -1.80 7.18 3.45
C PHE A 30 -0.84 8.18 2.81
N ASP A 31 0.43 7.79 2.63
CA ASP A 31 1.46 8.64 2.08
C ASP A 31 1.63 8.42 0.57
N ARG A 32 1.50 9.52 -0.18
CA ARG A 32 1.67 9.53 -1.64
C ARG A 32 3.12 9.27 -2.05
N ASP A 33 4.08 9.59 -1.19
CA ASP A 33 5.51 9.61 -1.55
C ASP A 33 6.03 8.20 -1.87
N TYR A 34 5.40 7.15 -1.35
CA TYR A 34 5.67 5.76 -1.76
C TYR A 34 5.53 5.55 -3.27
N GLY A 35 4.59 6.24 -3.91
CA GLY A 35 4.45 6.20 -5.37
C GLY A 35 5.64 6.85 -6.07
N GLU A 36 6.15 7.96 -5.55
CA GLU A 36 7.35 8.63 -6.08
C GLU A 36 8.60 7.76 -5.87
N LEU A 37 8.79 7.23 -4.66
CA LEU A 37 9.85 6.31 -4.29
C LEU A 37 9.94 5.10 -5.24
N ILE A 38 8.79 4.48 -5.54
CA ILE A 38 8.74 3.32 -6.42
C ILE A 38 8.92 3.71 -7.90
N PHE A 39 8.11 4.63 -8.41
CA PHE A 39 8.04 4.85 -9.87
C PHE A 39 9.11 5.79 -10.41
N LYS A 40 9.50 6.81 -9.64
CA LYS A 40 10.49 7.82 -10.03
C LYS A 40 11.89 7.42 -9.56
N TYR A 41 12.04 7.04 -8.29
CA TYR A 41 13.34 6.70 -7.71
C TYR A 41 13.72 5.22 -7.85
N LYS A 42 12.83 4.38 -8.41
CA LYS A 42 13.09 2.96 -8.72
C LYS A 42 13.55 2.16 -7.50
N LEU A 43 13.00 2.47 -6.33
CA LEU A 43 13.26 1.73 -5.10
C LEU A 43 12.66 0.31 -5.16
N PRO A 44 13.13 -0.62 -4.30
CA PRO A 44 12.64 -2.00 -4.28
C PRO A 44 11.12 -2.10 -4.24
N ILE A 45 10.59 -2.97 -5.08
CA ILE A 45 9.16 -3.12 -5.30
C ILE A 45 8.59 -4.09 -4.26
N PRO A 46 7.69 -3.66 -3.36
CA PRO A 46 7.00 -4.58 -2.45
C PRO A 46 6.03 -5.48 -3.24
N LYS A 47 5.48 -6.51 -2.58
CA LYS A 47 4.52 -7.42 -3.24
C LYS A 47 3.24 -6.72 -3.70
N GLY A 48 2.91 -5.57 -3.11
CA GLY A 48 1.84 -4.69 -3.55
C GLY A 48 1.83 -3.42 -2.70
N VAL A 49 1.11 -2.40 -3.17
CA VAL A 49 0.84 -1.18 -2.38
C VAL A 49 -0.63 -0.84 -2.48
N ILE A 50 -1.25 -0.55 -1.34
CA ILE A 50 -2.55 0.10 -1.25
C ILE A 50 -2.32 1.48 -0.66
N TYR A 51 -2.50 2.51 -1.48
CA TYR A 51 -2.50 3.90 -1.08
C TYR A 51 -3.93 4.39 -0.90
N PHE A 52 -4.32 4.67 0.34
CA PHE A 52 -5.60 5.29 0.67
C PHE A 52 -5.53 6.80 0.46
N ARG A 53 -6.14 7.27 -0.63
CA ARG A 53 -6.14 8.69 -1.02
C ARG A 53 -7.40 9.40 -0.51
N PHE A 54 -7.61 9.32 0.80
CA PHE A 54 -8.66 10.01 1.54
C PHE A 54 -8.33 10.01 3.02
N GLU A 55 -8.87 10.97 3.75
CA GLU A 55 -8.85 10.95 5.21
C GLU A 55 -9.97 10.05 5.72
N PRO A 56 -9.70 9.06 6.57
CA PRO A 56 -10.74 8.24 7.19
C PRO A 56 -11.66 9.10 8.07
N LYS A 57 -12.98 8.93 7.93
CA LYS A 57 -14.00 9.57 8.77
C LYS A 57 -14.03 8.99 10.18
N TYR A 58 -13.65 7.72 10.31
CA TYR A 58 -13.61 7.00 11.57
C TYR A 58 -12.54 5.90 11.52
N PRO A 59 -11.98 5.48 12.67
CA PRO A 59 -10.87 4.53 12.72
C PRO A 59 -11.14 3.20 12.00
N ILE A 60 -12.40 2.73 11.96
CA ILE A 60 -12.76 1.45 11.35
C ILE A 60 -12.97 1.51 9.82
N GLU A 61 -13.08 2.69 9.21
CA GLU A 61 -13.42 2.85 7.78
C GLU A 61 -12.41 2.12 6.87
N VAL A 62 -11.13 2.19 7.23
CA VAL A 62 -10.03 1.57 6.48
C VAL A 62 -10.17 0.04 6.47
N VAL A 63 -10.59 -0.54 7.59
CA VAL A 63 -10.77 -1.98 7.74
C VAL A 63 -11.97 -2.46 6.91
N GLU A 64 -13.06 -1.69 6.92
CA GLU A 64 -14.26 -2.00 6.11
C GLU A 64 -13.95 -1.96 4.60
N ILE A 65 -13.19 -0.96 4.17
CA ILE A 65 -12.74 -0.84 2.77
C ILE A 65 -11.80 -2.00 2.41
N LEU A 66 -10.86 -2.34 3.29
CA LEU A 66 -9.96 -3.48 3.08
C LEU A 66 -10.72 -4.80 2.96
N ASN A 67 -11.71 -5.04 3.82
CA ASN A 67 -12.56 -6.23 3.74
C ASN A 67 -13.32 -6.27 2.42
N SER A 68 -13.91 -5.14 2.00
CA SER A 68 -14.61 -5.05 0.71
C SER A 68 -13.69 -5.35 -0.48
N ILE A 69 -12.44 -4.88 -0.43
CA ILE A 69 -11.42 -5.18 -1.46
C ILE A 69 -11.11 -6.68 -1.48
N ILE A 70 -10.90 -7.30 -0.31
CA ILE A 70 -10.61 -8.74 -0.21
C ILE A 70 -11.79 -9.58 -0.73
N GLU A 71 -13.01 -9.26 -0.30
CA GLU A 71 -14.24 -9.94 -0.71
C GLU A 71 -14.51 -9.81 -2.21
N SER A 72 -14.15 -8.67 -2.81
CA SER A 72 -14.31 -8.47 -4.26
C SER A 72 -13.37 -9.34 -5.10
N GLY A 73 -12.33 -9.93 -4.50
CA GLY A 73 -11.31 -10.68 -5.23
C GLY A 73 -10.38 -9.81 -6.09
N LEU A 74 -10.37 -8.49 -5.88
CA LEU A 74 -9.50 -7.57 -6.59
C LEU A 74 -8.02 -7.95 -6.36
N LYS A 75 -7.27 -8.17 -7.45
CA LYS A 75 -5.85 -8.50 -7.37
C LYS A 75 -5.05 -7.30 -6.84
N ILE A 76 -4.47 -7.42 -5.65
CA ILE A 76 -3.58 -6.41 -5.05
C ILE A 76 -2.10 -6.70 -5.29
N GLU A 77 -1.76 -7.97 -5.48
CA GLU A 77 -0.38 -8.38 -5.76
C GLU A 77 0.12 -7.80 -7.08
N ASP A 78 1.37 -7.37 -7.07
CA ASP A 78 2.10 -6.75 -8.18
C ASP A 78 1.44 -5.46 -8.68
N ARG A 79 0.56 -4.85 -7.86
CA ARG A 79 -0.16 -3.61 -8.16
C ARG A 79 0.14 -2.51 -7.15
N TYR A 80 0.24 -1.28 -7.67
CA TYR A 80 0.09 -0.05 -6.90
C TYR A 80 -1.36 0.40 -7.04
N SER A 81 -2.15 0.20 -5.99
CA SER A 81 -3.58 0.47 -5.93
C SER A 81 -3.82 1.78 -5.21
N VAL A 82 -4.35 2.78 -5.91
CA VAL A 82 -4.85 4.03 -5.33
C VAL A 82 -6.32 3.86 -5.04
N VAL A 83 -6.69 3.86 -3.76
CA VAL A 83 -8.06 3.74 -3.29
C VAL A 83 -8.57 5.15 -2.98
N GLU A 84 -9.51 5.62 -3.78
CA GLU A 84 -10.32 6.81 -3.54
C GLU A 84 -11.71 6.36 -3.06
N ARG A 85 -12.54 7.29 -2.58
CA ARG A 85 -13.85 6.96 -1.96
C ARG A 85 -14.83 6.29 -2.92
N ASP A 86 -14.71 6.58 -4.20
CA ASP A 86 -15.64 6.19 -5.27
C ASP A 86 -15.03 5.22 -6.28
N LYS A 87 -13.71 5.02 -6.24
CA LYS A 87 -12.99 4.23 -7.25
C LYS A 87 -11.65 3.72 -6.76
N ILE A 88 -11.19 2.64 -7.40
CA ILE A 88 -9.84 2.12 -7.26
C ILE A 88 -9.15 2.23 -8.60
N ARG A 89 -7.92 2.78 -8.62
CA ARG A 89 -7.05 2.79 -9.80
C ARG A 89 -5.83 1.93 -9.52
N GLN A 90 -5.43 1.13 -10.50
CA GLN A 90 -4.26 0.27 -10.37
C GLN A 90 -3.23 0.56 -11.44
N ARG A 91 -1.96 0.49 -11.05
CA ARG A 91 -0.81 0.47 -11.94
C ARG A 91 0.03 -0.77 -11.64
N GLU A 92 0.64 -1.37 -12.67
CA GLU A 92 1.59 -2.46 -12.48
C GLU A 92 2.87 -1.94 -11.81
N LEU A 93 3.35 -2.69 -10.82
CA LEU A 93 4.62 -2.38 -10.17
C LEU A 93 5.82 -2.84 -11.01
N ASN A 94 5.64 -3.88 -11.84
CA ASN A 94 6.69 -4.48 -12.66
C ASN A 94 6.73 -3.95 -14.10
N GLY A 95 6.06 -2.81 -14.37
CA GLY A 95 5.94 -2.19 -15.70
C GLY A 95 6.77 -0.93 -15.88
#